data_AF-A0A3P6DHF1-F1
#
_entry.id   AF-A0A3P6DHF1-F1
#
_cell.length_a   1.000
_cell.length_b   1.000
_cell.length_c   1.000
_cell.angle_alpha   90.00
_cell.angle_beta   90.00
_cell.angle_gamma   90.00
#
_symmetry.space_group_name_H-M   'P 1'
#
loop_
_entity.id
_entity.type
_entity.pdbx_description
1 polymer ?
#
loop_
_entity_poly.entity_id
_entity_poly.type
_entity_poly.pdbx_seq_one_letter_code
_entity_poly.pdbx_strand_id
1 'polypeptide(L)'
;MADSLPEIVTGQTDPPPPLRLRTSSQPKSLFVCHEKLTKSPISAFCLGYMTSALFFTAFFSIIMFFPTRVLHCNVTFFVESISVSPSSSAATWHVDFLVSHPSSRCLVYYDADGVYAKLGGVSNAAVLETSNTRRSRGHTSFSVDLATEGNQTDTLRILDLELKLSATKKQLFVEGDDYGHLYITCQNLVLGYEKIKCHSSFKKLLKLKELNSPF
;
A
#
# COMPACT_ATOMS: atom_id res chain seq x y z
N MET A 1 -100.11 -19.05 35.53
CA MET A 1 -100.56 -20.46 35.38
C MET A 1 -99.96 -20.92 34.06
N ALA A 2 -98.78 -21.54 34.07
CA ALA A 2 -98.57 -22.98 34.38
C ALA A 2 -99.39 -23.84 33.42
N ASP A 3 -98.92 -24.89 32.76
CA ASP A 3 -97.63 -25.54 32.54
C ASP A 3 -98.03 -26.77 31.73
N SER A 4 -97.25 -27.18 30.72
CA SER A 4 -97.05 -28.61 30.39
C SER A 4 -96.12 -28.82 29.20
N LEU A 5 -94.82 -28.95 29.52
CA LEU A 5 -93.90 -29.93 28.91
C LEU A 5 -94.09 -31.29 29.64
N PRO A 6 -93.64 -32.47 29.13
CA PRO A 6 -92.23 -32.85 28.82
C PRO A 6 -92.12 -33.74 27.54
N GLU A 7 -91.01 -34.34 27.07
CA GLU A 7 -89.53 -34.29 27.13
C GLU A 7 -89.07 -35.50 26.26
N ILE A 8 -87.75 -35.66 25.98
CA ILE A 8 -87.00 -36.86 25.50
C ILE A 8 -86.42 -36.63 24.07
N VAL A 9 -85.11 -36.69 23.74
CA VAL A 9 -83.93 -37.19 24.46
C VAL A 9 -82.59 -36.59 23.93
N THR A 10 -81.63 -36.64 24.85
CA THR A 10 -80.17 -36.41 24.93
C THR A 10 -79.23 -36.62 23.74
N GLY A 11 -78.09 -35.89 23.77
CA GLY A 11 -76.82 -36.33 23.18
C GLY A 11 -75.74 -35.24 23.04
N GLN A 12 -74.86 -35.10 24.03
CA GLN A 12 -73.74 -34.15 24.14
C GLN A 12 -72.39 -34.83 23.80
N THR A 13 -71.38 -34.03 23.41
CA THR A 13 -69.89 -34.19 23.60
C THR A 13 -69.00 -34.33 22.34
N ASP A 14 -68.50 -33.20 21.81
CA ASP A 14 -67.10 -32.71 21.63
C ASP A 14 -65.85 -33.62 21.28
N PRO A 15 -64.72 -33.03 20.77
CA PRO A 15 -63.86 -33.49 19.63
C PRO A 15 -62.53 -34.22 20.02
N PRO A 16 -61.63 -34.58 19.04
CA PRO A 16 -60.33 -33.84 18.89
C PRO A 16 -59.63 -33.90 17.47
N PRO A 17 -58.56 -33.08 17.21
CA PRO A 17 -57.71 -33.08 15.99
C PRO A 17 -56.36 -33.84 16.20
N PRO A 18 -55.54 -34.18 15.16
CA PRO A 18 -54.47 -33.27 14.68
C PRO A 18 -53.88 -33.47 13.25
N LEU A 19 -53.08 -32.48 12.81
CA LEU A 19 -51.86 -32.52 11.95
C LEU A 19 -51.87 -33.23 10.57
N ARG A 20 -51.65 -32.46 9.48
CA ARG A 20 -50.45 -32.58 8.60
C ARG A 20 -50.37 -31.54 7.47
N LEU A 21 -49.27 -30.80 7.51
CA LEU A 21 -48.45 -30.26 6.41
C LEU A 21 -49.08 -30.10 5.02
N ARG A 22 -49.24 -28.83 4.61
CA ARG A 22 -48.97 -28.44 3.22
C ARG A 22 -48.04 -27.23 3.22
N THR A 23 -46.76 -27.51 3.06
CA THR A 23 -45.70 -26.57 2.75
C THR A 23 -45.96 -25.93 1.38
N SER A 24 -46.03 -24.61 1.32
CA SER A 24 -45.73 -23.86 0.09
C SER A 24 -45.24 -22.46 0.46
N SER A 25 -43.93 -22.31 0.28
CA SER A 25 -43.10 -21.10 0.18
C SER A 25 -43.79 -19.74 0.38
N GLN A 26 -43.45 -19.07 1.49
CA GLN A 26 -43.25 -17.62 1.44
C GLN A 26 -41.87 -17.32 0.86
N PRO A 27 -41.77 -16.57 -0.24
CA PRO A 27 -40.78 -15.52 -0.31
C PRO A 27 -41.40 -14.26 0.30
N LYS A 28 -40.86 -13.78 1.41
CA LYS A 28 -40.95 -12.36 1.77
C LYS A 28 -40.18 -11.58 0.70
N SER A 29 -40.79 -11.42 -0.46
CA SER A 29 -40.27 -10.64 -1.57
C SER A 29 -40.76 -9.22 -1.40
N LEU A 30 -39.81 -8.37 -1.03
CA LEU A 30 -39.58 -7.04 -1.60
C LEU A 30 -40.85 -6.25 -1.99
N PHE A 31 -41.14 -5.23 -1.18
CA PHE A 31 -41.61 -3.91 -1.62
C PHE A 31 -42.31 -3.90 -2.99
N VAL A 32 -43.56 -4.34 -3.02
CA VAL A 32 -44.45 -4.02 -4.14
C VAL A 32 -44.87 -2.55 -3.98
N CYS A 33 -44.02 -1.65 -4.46
CA CYS A 33 -44.44 -0.30 -4.83
C CYS A 33 -45.19 -0.39 -6.17
N HIS A 34 -46.46 -0.75 -6.11
CA HIS A 34 -47.46 -0.53 -7.15
C HIS A 34 -48.73 -0.19 -6.35
N GLU A 35 -49.42 0.93 -6.50
CA GLU A 35 -49.68 1.70 -7.68
C GLU A 35 -50.45 2.94 -7.21
N LYS A 36 -49.93 4.14 -7.50
CA LYS A 36 -50.70 5.35 -7.78
C LYS A 36 -49.72 6.48 -8.04
N LEU A 37 -49.74 6.94 -9.30
CA LEU A 37 -49.14 8.21 -9.71
C LEU A 37 -49.74 9.34 -8.88
N THR A 38 -49.14 9.60 -7.73
CA THR A 38 -49.16 10.90 -7.09
C THR A 38 -47.70 11.27 -6.95
N LYS A 39 -47.29 12.40 -7.54
CA LYS A 39 -46.02 13.06 -7.26
C LYS A 39 -45.93 13.28 -5.74
N SER A 40 -45.50 12.25 -5.03
CA SER A 40 -45.38 12.27 -3.59
C SER A 40 -44.07 12.97 -3.28
N PRO A 41 -44.06 14.06 -2.49
CA PRO A 41 -42.83 14.74 -2.09
C PRO A 41 -41.83 13.77 -1.42
N ILE A 42 -42.32 12.64 -0.90
CA ILE A 42 -41.54 11.56 -0.30
C ILE A 42 -40.72 10.80 -1.36
N SER A 43 -41.25 10.57 -2.55
CA SER A 43 -40.52 9.91 -3.66
C SER A 43 -39.36 10.78 -4.17
N ALA A 44 -39.59 12.08 -4.31
CA ALA A 44 -38.57 13.04 -4.71
C ALA A 44 -37.48 13.19 -3.62
N PHE A 45 -37.88 13.19 -2.34
CA PHE A 45 -36.96 13.26 -1.22
C PHE A 45 -36.09 11.99 -1.11
N CYS A 46 -36.68 10.80 -1.23
CA CYS A 46 -35.93 9.54 -1.23
C CYS A 46 -34.97 9.45 -2.42
N LEU A 47 -35.39 9.88 -3.62
CA LEU A 47 -34.51 9.90 -4.78
C LEU A 47 -33.35 10.89 -4.60
N GLY A 48 -33.61 12.08 -4.05
CA GLY A 48 -32.58 13.06 -3.72
C GLY A 48 -31.59 12.57 -2.67
N TYR A 49 -32.08 11.89 -1.63
CA TYR A 49 -31.24 11.32 -0.58
C TYR A 49 -30.37 10.16 -1.11
N MET A 50 -30.94 9.24 -1.89
CA MET A 50 -30.19 8.11 -2.45
C MET A 50 -29.17 8.55 -3.48
N THR A 51 -29.50 9.52 -4.33
CA THR A 51 -28.54 10.09 -5.29
C THR A 51 -27.41 10.81 -4.56
N SER A 52 -27.73 11.66 -3.58
CA SER A 52 -26.74 12.31 -2.72
C SER A 52 -25.82 11.31 -2.03
N ALA A 53 -26.38 10.28 -1.39
CA ALA A 53 -25.59 9.23 -0.73
C ALA A 53 -24.67 8.47 -1.72
N LEU A 54 -25.14 8.19 -2.94
CA LEU A 54 -24.31 7.59 -3.99
C LEU A 54 -23.20 8.52 -4.46
N PHE A 55 -23.46 9.82 -4.61
CA PHE A 55 -22.43 10.80 -4.95
C PHE A 55 -21.40 10.95 -3.83
N PHE A 56 -21.82 11.03 -2.57
CA PHE A 56 -20.91 11.12 -1.43
C PHE A 56 -20.06 9.86 -1.29
N THR A 57 -20.66 8.67 -1.42
CA THR A 57 -19.91 7.42 -1.38
C THR A 57 -18.96 7.30 -2.57
N ALA A 58 -19.40 7.59 -3.79
CA ALA A 58 -18.52 7.58 -4.97
C ALA A 58 -17.38 8.60 -4.85
N PHE A 59 -17.66 9.83 -4.40
CA PHE A 59 -16.66 10.87 -4.19
C PHE A 59 -15.67 10.49 -3.09
N PHE A 60 -16.15 9.94 -1.98
CA PHE A 60 -15.30 9.46 -0.90
C PHE A 60 -14.44 8.26 -1.35
N SER A 61 -15.03 7.32 -2.09
CA SER A 61 -14.30 6.20 -2.68
C SER A 61 -13.24 6.68 -3.66
N ILE A 62 -13.53 7.65 -4.53
CA ILE A 62 -12.52 8.23 -5.44
C ILE A 62 -11.43 8.91 -4.62
N ILE A 63 -11.75 9.74 -3.64
CA ILE A 63 -10.73 10.43 -2.83
C ILE A 63 -9.85 9.45 -2.04
N MET A 64 -10.41 8.35 -1.53
CA MET A 64 -9.67 7.38 -0.73
C MET A 64 -8.91 6.35 -1.58
N PHE A 65 -9.54 5.85 -2.66
CA PHE A 65 -8.97 4.78 -3.50
C PHE A 65 -8.13 5.29 -4.67
N PHE A 66 -8.44 6.47 -5.23
CA PHE A 66 -7.69 6.98 -6.37
C PHE A 66 -6.22 7.29 -6.02
N PRO A 67 -5.90 7.96 -4.90
CA PRO A 67 -4.51 8.21 -4.55
C PRO A 67 -3.76 6.96 -4.12
N THR A 68 -4.44 5.97 -3.54
CA THR A 68 -3.80 4.71 -3.08
C THR A 68 -3.46 3.77 -4.24
N ARG A 69 -4.25 3.80 -5.33
CA ARG A 69 -3.98 3.00 -6.54
C ARG A 69 -3.00 3.66 -7.51
N VAL A 70 -2.98 5.00 -7.58
CA VAL A 70 -2.24 5.74 -8.63
C VAL A 70 -0.88 6.24 -8.16
N LEU A 71 -0.68 6.51 -6.86
CA LEU A 71 0.59 7.04 -6.37
C LEU A 71 1.60 5.92 -6.17
N HIS A 72 2.28 5.53 -7.24
CA HIS A 72 3.48 4.71 -7.14
C HIS A 72 4.54 5.47 -6.31
N CYS A 73 5.09 4.80 -5.30
CA CYS A 73 6.23 5.33 -4.57
C CYS A 73 7.52 5.22 -5.39
N ASN A 74 7.69 6.19 -6.29
CA ASN A 74 8.86 6.37 -7.11
C ASN A 74 9.78 7.39 -6.45
N VAL A 75 10.83 6.88 -5.81
CA VAL A 75 11.94 7.70 -5.34
C VAL A 75 12.96 7.83 -6.46
N THR A 76 13.55 9.00 -6.60
CA THR A 76 14.59 9.30 -7.59
C THR A 76 15.85 9.72 -6.87
N PHE A 77 16.98 9.12 -7.24
CA PHE A 77 18.28 9.41 -6.66
C PHE A 77 19.08 10.30 -7.59
N PHE A 78 19.67 11.35 -7.04
CA PHE A 78 20.62 12.22 -7.71
C PHE A 78 21.90 12.20 -6.90
N VAL A 79 23.06 12.04 -7.55
CA VAL A 79 24.34 12.26 -6.86
C VAL A 79 24.51 13.77 -6.62
N GLU A 80 24.89 14.17 -5.42
CA GLU A 80 25.16 15.56 -5.06
C GLU A 80 26.67 15.82 -5.03
N SER A 81 27.42 14.92 -4.39
CA SER A 81 28.87 14.99 -4.27
C SER A 81 29.49 13.59 -4.17
N ILE A 82 30.73 13.48 -4.62
CA ILE A 82 31.58 12.31 -4.41
C ILE A 82 32.91 12.85 -3.90
N SER A 83 33.35 12.37 -2.75
CA SER A 83 34.68 12.65 -2.23
C SER A 83 35.41 11.35 -1.95
N VAL A 84 36.73 11.38 -2.14
CA VAL A 84 37.59 10.21 -1.99
C VAL A 84 38.70 10.58 -1.04
N SER A 85 38.83 9.79 0.02
CA SER A 85 39.93 9.84 0.97
C SER A 85 40.86 8.67 0.68
N PRO A 86 41.94 8.88 -0.09
CA PRO A 86 42.92 7.84 -0.35
C PRO A 86 43.69 7.51 0.92
N SER A 87 43.83 6.23 1.24
CA SER A 87 44.78 5.74 2.24
C SER A 87 45.71 4.70 1.62
N SER A 88 46.85 4.45 2.26
CA SER A 88 47.90 3.56 1.74
C SER A 88 47.45 2.11 1.53
N SER A 89 46.36 1.68 2.18
CA SER A 89 45.81 0.31 2.11
C SER A 89 44.41 0.22 1.49
N ALA A 90 43.57 1.23 1.69
CA ALA A 90 42.20 1.27 1.17
C ALA A 90 41.78 2.71 0.87
N ALA A 91 41.05 2.92 -0.23
CA ALA A 91 40.45 4.22 -0.53
C ALA A 91 39.00 4.23 -0.01
N THR A 92 38.67 5.25 0.79
CA THR A 92 37.32 5.49 1.29
C THR A 92 36.62 6.50 0.39
N TRP A 93 35.44 6.15 -0.10
CA TRP A 93 34.60 6.99 -0.95
C TRP A 93 33.37 7.40 -0.17
N HIS A 94 33.14 8.70 -0.05
CA HIS A 94 31.92 9.26 0.51
C HIS A 94 31.05 9.76 -0.64
N VAL A 95 29.86 9.18 -0.79
CA VAL A 95 28.92 9.53 -1.85
C VAL A 95 27.67 10.12 -1.23
N ASP A 96 27.38 11.36 -1.59
CA ASP A 96 26.16 12.06 -1.20
C ASP A 96 25.12 11.95 -2.30
N PHE A 97 23.91 11.61 -1.91
CA PHE A 97 22.73 11.55 -2.76
C PHE A 97 21.66 12.52 -2.28
N LEU A 98 21.08 13.24 -3.22
CA LEU A 98 19.80 13.91 -3.07
C LEU A 98 18.69 12.98 -3.55
N VAL A 99 17.88 12.49 -2.62
CA VAL A 99 16.70 11.69 -2.92
C VAL A 99 15.51 12.63 -3.08
N SER A 100 15.02 12.74 -4.31
CA SER A 100 13.83 13.53 -4.63
C SER A 100 12.60 12.65 -4.75
N HIS A 101 11.45 13.24 -4.44
CA HIS A 101 10.12 12.63 -4.57
C HIS A 101 9.70 11.51 -3.59
N PRO A 102 10.16 11.43 -2.32
CA PRO A 102 9.30 10.82 -1.32
C PRO A 102 8.07 11.71 -1.16
N SER A 103 6.94 11.38 -1.79
CA SER A 103 5.69 12.07 -1.47
C SER A 103 5.50 12.06 0.06
N SER A 104 4.76 13.01 0.65
CA SER A 104 4.51 12.93 2.11
C SER A 104 3.80 11.64 2.53
N ARG A 105 3.34 10.85 1.55
CA ARG A 105 2.70 9.55 1.72
C ARG A 105 3.64 8.37 1.42
N CYS A 106 4.86 8.59 0.95
CA CYS A 106 5.84 7.52 0.82
C CYS A 106 7.12 7.84 1.57
N LEU A 107 7.34 7.08 2.64
CA LEU A 107 8.55 7.13 3.44
C LEU A 107 9.40 5.92 3.07
N VAL A 108 10.69 6.15 2.82
CA VAL A 108 11.68 5.10 2.57
C VAL A 108 12.68 5.12 3.70
N TYR A 109 12.77 4.00 4.41
CA TYR A 109 13.74 3.76 5.44
C TYR A 109 14.80 2.82 4.88
N TYR A 110 16.07 3.18 5.04
CA TYR A 110 17.20 2.39 4.58
C TYR A 110 17.75 1.59 5.74
N ASP A 111 18.11 0.34 5.48
CA ASP A 111 18.73 -0.55 6.44
C ASP A 111 20.13 -0.91 5.93
N ALA A 112 21.09 -0.97 6.86
CA ALA A 112 22.48 -1.29 6.58
C ALA A 112 22.69 -2.81 6.37
N ASP A 113 21.68 -3.63 6.68
CA ASP A 113 21.75 -5.07 6.50
C ASP A 113 21.58 -5.48 5.02
N GLY A 114 22.39 -6.43 4.55
CA GLY A 114 22.28 -6.97 3.19
C GLY A 114 22.70 -6.00 2.09
N VAL A 115 23.63 -5.10 2.41
CA VAL A 115 24.12 -4.07 1.51
C VAL A 115 25.27 -4.57 0.62
N TYR A 116 25.20 -4.26 -0.67
CA TYR A 116 26.26 -4.53 -1.65
C TYR A 116 26.58 -3.27 -2.43
N ALA A 117 27.87 -3.01 -2.65
CA ALA A 117 28.33 -1.91 -3.48
C ALA A 117 29.38 -2.38 -4.47
N LYS A 118 29.33 -1.82 -5.67
CA LYS A 118 30.31 -2.03 -6.73
C LYS A 118 30.69 -0.69 -7.32
N LEU A 119 31.98 -0.45 -7.47
CA LEU A 119 32.54 0.77 -8.02
C LEU A 119 33.41 0.45 -9.24
N GLY A 120 33.24 1.22 -10.32
CA GLY A 120 34.06 1.09 -11.52
C GLY A 120 33.82 -0.21 -12.30
N GLY A 121 32.63 -0.80 -12.21
CA GLY A 121 32.23 -1.97 -13.02
C GLY A 121 32.92 -3.31 -12.66
N VAL A 122 33.98 -3.31 -11.85
CA VAL A 122 34.75 -4.53 -11.52
C VAL A 122 35.08 -4.63 -10.02
N SER A 123 35.30 -3.52 -9.33
CA SER A 123 35.71 -3.54 -7.92
C SER A 123 34.51 -3.64 -6.99
N ASN A 124 34.48 -4.70 -6.17
CA ASN A 124 33.55 -4.74 -5.05
C ASN A 124 33.99 -3.71 -4.01
N ALA A 125 33.04 -2.95 -3.50
CA ALA A 125 33.26 -2.01 -2.41
C ALA A 125 32.51 -2.52 -1.17
N ALA A 126 33.14 -2.43 -0.01
CA ALA A 126 32.48 -2.69 1.26
C ALA A 126 31.72 -1.42 1.67
N VAL A 127 30.47 -1.56 2.07
CA VAL A 127 29.72 -0.42 2.64
C VAL A 127 30.06 -0.32 4.12
N LEU A 128 30.61 0.82 4.51
CA LEU A 128 31.04 1.10 5.87
C LEU A 128 29.90 1.68 6.69
N GLU A 129 29.28 2.73 6.16
CA GLU A 129 28.26 3.49 6.85
C GLU A 129 27.23 4.02 5.84
N THR A 130 25.98 4.12 6.28
CA THR A 130 24.91 4.76 5.54
C THR A 130 24.22 5.75 6.45
N SER A 131 23.97 6.96 5.98
CA SER A 131 23.22 7.95 6.74
C SER A 131 22.08 8.52 5.90
N ASN A 132 20.98 8.90 6.54
CA ASN A 132 19.91 9.62 5.86
C ASN A 132 19.36 10.74 6.74
N THR A 133 19.19 11.92 6.15
CA THR A 133 18.64 13.10 6.84
C THR A 133 17.59 13.77 5.98
N ARG A 134 16.43 14.05 6.55
CA ARG A 134 15.37 14.79 5.85
C ARG A 134 15.81 16.24 5.67
N ARG A 135 15.91 16.73 4.43
CA ARG A 135 16.21 18.13 4.14
C ARG A 135 14.95 18.99 4.08
N SER A 136 13.95 18.56 3.32
CA SER A 136 12.71 19.33 3.15
C SER A 136 11.53 18.41 2.82
N ARG A 137 10.36 18.98 2.51
CA ARG A 137 9.20 18.19 2.10
C ARG A 137 9.47 17.62 0.69
N GLY A 138 9.56 16.30 0.58
CA GLY A 138 9.83 15.65 -0.70
C GLY A 138 11.31 15.55 -1.08
N HIS A 139 12.23 15.87 -0.15
CA HIS A 139 13.67 15.70 -0.35
C HIS A 139 14.37 15.17 0.90
N THR A 140 15.19 14.14 0.70
CA THR A 140 16.02 13.51 1.74
C THR A 140 17.46 13.48 1.24
N SER A 141 18.42 13.83 2.09
CA SER A 141 19.83 13.54 1.86
C SER A 141 20.12 12.13 2.32
N PHE A 142 20.82 11.38 1.48
CA PHE A 142 21.28 10.04 1.78
C PHE A 142 22.77 9.99 1.47
N SER A 143 23.60 9.55 2.39
CA SER A 143 25.04 9.40 2.16
C SER A 143 25.49 7.98 2.44
N VAL A 144 26.53 7.54 1.74
CA VAL A 144 27.11 6.21 1.87
C VAL A 144 28.63 6.32 1.85
N ASP A 145 29.25 5.67 2.83
CA ASP A 145 30.69 5.47 2.88
C ASP A 145 31.06 4.08 2.36
N LEU A 146 31.97 4.05 1.40
CA LEU A 146 32.43 2.84 0.72
C LEU A 146 33.94 2.67 0.91
N ALA A 147 34.38 1.46 1.25
CA ALA A 147 35.79 1.10 1.21
C ALA A 147 36.09 0.29 -0.04
N THR A 148 37.13 0.67 -0.75
CA THR A 148 37.69 -0.08 -1.88
C THR A 148 39.11 -0.51 -1.56
N GLU A 149 39.46 -1.74 -1.96
CA GLU A 149 40.81 -2.26 -1.80
C GLU A 149 41.75 -1.62 -2.83
N GLY A 150 42.91 -1.14 -2.36
CA GLY A 150 43.95 -0.54 -3.20
C GLY A 150 43.89 0.98 -3.32
N ASN A 151 45.00 1.54 -3.80
CA ASN A 151 45.15 2.97 -4.03
C ASN A 151 44.56 3.32 -5.41
N GLN A 152 43.27 3.62 -5.46
CA GLN A 152 42.57 4.00 -6.70
C GLN A 152 42.92 5.43 -7.13
N THR A 153 44.20 5.71 -7.35
CA THR A 153 44.68 7.02 -7.77
C THR A 153 44.59 7.27 -9.27
N ASP A 154 44.36 6.24 -10.11
CA ASP A 154 44.76 6.40 -11.52
C ASP A 154 43.88 5.78 -12.62
N THR A 155 42.69 5.27 -12.35
CA THR A 155 41.89 4.68 -13.44
C THR A 155 40.42 5.07 -13.39
N LEU A 156 40.11 5.95 -14.36
CA LEU A 156 38.81 6.43 -14.83
C LEU A 156 38.18 7.59 -14.04
N ARG A 157 38.26 8.78 -14.66
CA ARG A 157 37.45 9.97 -14.32
C ARG A 157 35.94 9.76 -14.45
N ILE A 158 35.53 8.58 -14.94
CA ILE A 158 34.16 8.19 -15.24
C ILE A 158 33.94 6.84 -14.59
N LEU A 159 33.22 6.82 -13.47
CA LEU A 159 32.95 5.60 -12.71
C LEU A 159 31.47 5.22 -12.80
N ASP A 160 31.21 3.93 -12.77
CA ASP A 160 29.88 3.39 -12.56
C ASP A 160 29.74 2.94 -11.11
N LEU A 161 28.63 3.31 -10.48
CA LEU A 161 28.29 2.92 -9.11
C LEU A 161 27.03 2.08 -9.13
N GLU A 162 27.12 0.88 -8.57
CA GLU A 162 25.99 0.01 -8.34
C GLU A 162 25.86 -0.26 -6.84
N LEU A 163 24.70 0.05 -6.29
CA LEU A 163 24.36 -0.11 -4.88
C LEU A 163 23.10 -0.96 -4.77
N LYS A 164 23.14 -1.92 -3.86
CA LYS A 164 21.98 -2.66 -3.40
C LYS A 164 21.86 -2.42 -1.91
N LEU A 165 20.76 -1.80 -1.50
CA LEU A 165 20.45 -1.50 -0.12
C LEU A 165 19.19 -2.26 0.30
N SER A 166 19.10 -2.66 1.56
CA SER A 166 17.81 -3.06 2.10
C SER A 166 17.00 -1.81 2.43
N ALA A 167 15.72 -1.83 2.08
CA ALA A 167 14.85 -0.69 2.31
C ALA A 167 13.44 -1.14 2.67
N THR A 168 12.83 -0.39 3.58
CA THR A 168 11.42 -0.51 3.91
C THR A 168 10.69 0.70 3.34
N LYS A 169 9.75 0.44 2.43
CA LYS A 169 8.85 1.45 1.90
C LYS A 169 7.55 1.42 2.68
N LYS A 170 7.23 2.55 3.30
CA LYS A 170 5.98 2.77 4.02
C LYS A 170 5.10 3.73 3.24
N GLN A 171 3.93 3.26 2.84
CA GLN A 171 2.93 4.06 2.15
C GLN A 171 1.81 4.44 3.12
N LEU A 172 1.64 5.72 3.41
CA LEU A 172 0.51 6.18 4.21
C LEU A 172 -0.80 5.81 3.51
N PHE A 173 -1.77 5.32 4.30
CA PHE A 173 -3.10 4.87 3.86
C PHE A 173 -3.14 3.53 3.12
N VAL A 174 -2.02 2.82 3.01
CA VAL A 174 -1.97 1.42 2.58
C VAL A 174 -1.53 0.57 3.76
N GLU A 175 -2.27 -0.49 4.04
CA GLU A 175 -1.92 -1.42 5.11
C GLU A 175 -0.78 -2.34 4.63
N GLY A 176 0.36 -2.25 5.31
CA GLY A 176 1.54 -3.06 5.04
C GLY A 176 2.75 -2.25 4.61
N ASP A 177 3.87 -2.49 5.30
CA ASP A 177 5.18 -1.99 4.88
C ASP A 177 5.80 -2.96 3.87
N ASP A 178 6.26 -2.42 2.75
CA ASP A 178 6.98 -3.18 1.73
C ASP A 178 8.45 -3.26 2.13
N TYR A 179 8.86 -4.42 2.63
CA TYR A 179 10.27 -4.73 2.85
C TYR A 179 10.89 -5.26 1.56
N GLY A 180 12.10 -4.82 1.21
CA GLY A 180 12.75 -5.27 -0.01
C GLY A 180 14.16 -4.76 -0.20
N HIS A 181 14.68 -4.97 -1.42
CA HIS A 181 15.96 -4.43 -1.84
C HIS A 181 15.76 -3.28 -2.82
N LEU A 182 16.45 -2.18 -2.56
CA LEU A 182 16.57 -1.04 -3.44
C LEU A 182 17.88 -1.15 -4.21
N TYR A 183 17.79 -1.16 -5.53
CA TYR A 183 18.92 -1.15 -6.44
C TYR A 183 19.08 0.27 -7.00
N ILE A 184 20.27 0.84 -6.87
CA ILE A 184 20.62 2.16 -7.38
C ILE A 184 21.81 1.97 -8.31
N THR A 185 21.67 2.40 -9.55
CA THR A 185 22.73 2.37 -10.56
C THR A 185 22.95 3.77 -11.10
N CYS A 186 24.17 4.26 -10.94
CA CYS A 186 24.61 5.54 -11.46
C CYS A 186 25.71 5.29 -12.47
N GLN A 187 25.56 5.85 -13.66
CA GLN A 187 26.54 5.73 -14.74
C GLN A 187 27.20 7.07 -14.99
N ASN A 188 28.44 7.03 -15.48
CA ASN A 188 29.22 8.20 -15.84
C ASN A 188 29.47 9.19 -14.70
N LEU A 189 29.76 8.69 -13.49
CA LEU A 189 30.10 9.53 -12.35
C LEU A 189 31.46 10.18 -12.52
N VAL A 190 31.50 11.51 -12.39
CA VAL A 190 32.73 12.30 -12.43
C VAL A 190 33.02 12.85 -11.04
N LEU A 191 34.27 12.76 -10.61
CA LEU A 191 34.73 13.34 -9.35
C LEU A 191 34.60 14.88 -9.38
N GLY A 192 33.95 15.45 -8.38
CA GLY A 192 33.90 16.90 -8.15
C GLY A 192 32.52 17.54 -8.31
N TYR A 193 31.75 17.22 -9.35
CA TYR A 193 30.40 17.76 -9.57
C TYR A 193 29.56 16.87 -10.47
N GLU A 194 28.33 16.54 -10.05
CA GLU A 194 27.08 16.87 -10.76
C GLU A 194 25.85 16.12 -10.22
N LYS A 195 24.68 16.77 -10.36
CA LYS A 195 23.32 16.23 -10.15
C LYS A 195 22.98 15.11 -11.15
N ILE A 196 23.81 14.08 -11.20
CA ILE A 196 23.62 12.95 -12.10
C ILE A 196 22.44 12.15 -11.59
N LYS A 197 21.43 12.00 -12.45
CA LYS A 197 20.26 11.19 -12.15
C LYS A 197 20.65 9.72 -12.22
N CYS A 198 20.51 9.01 -11.11
CA CYS A 198 20.70 7.57 -11.06
C CYS A 198 19.40 6.85 -11.43
N HIS A 199 19.56 5.68 -12.02
CA HIS A 199 18.47 4.74 -12.16
C HIS A 199 18.26 4.02 -10.82
N SER A 200 17.01 3.89 -10.39
CA SER A 200 16.69 3.24 -9.13
C SER A 200 15.46 2.35 -9.27
N SER A 201 15.54 1.12 -8.77
CA SER A 201 14.44 0.16 -8.77
C SER A 201 14.28 -0.50 -7.40
N PHE A 202 13.05 -0.85 -7.04
CA PHE A 202 12.77 -1.50 -5.76
C PHE A 202 12.15 -2.87 -5.99
N LYS A 203 12.75 -3.90 -5.39
CA LYS A 203 12.27 -5.28 -5.42
C LYS A 203 11.75 -5.66 -4.05
N LYS A 204 10.43 -5.77 -3.93
CA LYS A 204 9.75 -6.25 -2.72
C LYS A 204 10.16 -7.69 -2.44
N LEU A 205 10.52 -7.97 -1.19
CA LEU A 205 10.67 -9.31 -0.66
C LEU A 205 9.34 -9.71 -0.03
N LEU A 206 8.78 -10.83 -0.49
CA LEU A 206 7.58 -11.37 0.13
C LEU A 206 7.95 -11.86 1.52
N LYS A 207 7.31 -11.29 2.56
CA LYS A 207 7.40 -11.88 3.91
C LYS A 207 6.79 -13.29 3.81
N LEU A 208 7.57 -14.30 4.20
CA LEU A 208 7.18 -15.71 4.32
C LEU A 208 6.09 -15.96 5.40
N LYS A 209 5.12 -15.05 5.56
CA LYS A 209 3.93 -15.29 6.39
C LYS A 209 2.78 -15.95 5.63
N GLU A 210 2.86 -16.07 4.30
CA GLU A 210 1.81 -16.72 3.49
C GLU A 210 2.13 -18.16 3.05
N LEU A 211 3.27 -18.75 3.43
CA LEU A 211 3.54 -20.17 3.10
C LEU A 211 3.13 -21.16 4.20
N ASN A 212 2.65 -20.68 5.35
CA ASN A 212 2.22 -21.51 6.48
C ASN A 212 0.77 -21.19 6.91
N SER A 213 -0.16 -21.09 5.97
CA SER A 213 -1.59 -21.23 6.28
C SER A 213 -2.01 -22.67 5.93
N PRO A 214 -2.11 -23.58 6.91
CA PRO A 214 -2.77 -24.86 6.70
C PRO A 214 -4.28 -24.61 6.73
N PHE A 215 -4.92 -24.71 5.56
CA PHE A 215 -6.31 -25.14 5.45
C PHE A 215 -6.34 -26.38 4.57
#